data_AF-A0A7C2ECW8-F1
#
_entry.id   AF-A0A7C2ECW8-F1
#
_cell.length_a   1.000
_cell.length_b   1.000
_cell.length_c   1.000
_cell.angle_alpha   90.00
_cell.angle_beta   90.00
_cell.angle_gamma   90.00
#
_symmetry.space_group_name_H-M   'P 1'
#
loop_
_entity.id
_entity.type
_entity.pdbx_description
1 polymer ?
#
loop_
_entity_poly.entity_id
_entity_poly.type
_entity_poly.pdbx_seq_one_letter_code
_entity_poly.pdbx_strand_id
1 'polypeptide(L)' 'MAPTLYFEIVGEIGDVEVIAKGPSVRERARLKTQYGAGRWRKLKGTATVRLRGGVCRAEVH' A
#
# COMPACT_ATOMS: atom_id res chain seq x y z
N MET A 1 -4.52 -19.51 -17.35
CA MET A 1 -5.10 -18.14 -17.28
C MET A 1 -4.50 -17.45 -16.06
N ALA A 2 -3.60 -16.47 -16.25
CA ALA A 2 -3.02 -15.71 -15.15
C ALA A 2 -3.98 -14.59 -14.70
N PRO A 3 -4.06 -14.24 -13.40
CA PRO A 3 -5.03 -13.28 -12.90
C PRO A 3 -4.87 -11.89 -13.54
N THR A 4 -6.00 -11.19 -13.58
CA THR A 4 -6.34 -10.17 -14.59
C THR A 4 -5.85 -8.76 -14.30
N LEU A 5 -5.12 -8.48 -13.22
CA LEU A 5 -4.57 -7.14 -12.95
C LEU A 5 -3.23 -7.25 -12.21
N TYR A 6 -2.15 -7.47 -12.97
CA TYR A 6 -0.80 -7.34 -12.44
C TYR A 6 -0.29 -5.93 -12.72
N PHE A 7 -0.02 -5.19 -11.65
CA PHE A 7 0.85 -4.02 -11.70
C PHE A 7 2.16 -4.39 -11.01
N GLU A 8 3.24 -3.73 -11.41
CA GLU A 8 4.56 -3.88 -10.81
C GLU A 8 5.03 -2.50 -10.36
N ILE A 9 5.54 -2.39 -9.14
CA ILE A 9 6.19 -1.16 -8.67
C ILE A 9 7.61 -1.16 -9.24
N VAL A 10 7.91 -0.18 -10.09
CA VAL A 10 9.19 -0.01 -10.78
C VAL A 10 9.84 1.28 -10.32
N GLY A 11 10.46 1.22 -9.15
CA GLY A 11 11.12 2.35 -8.51
C GLY A 11 10.77 2.46 -7.03
N GLU A 12 11.19 3.57 -6.43
CA GLU A 12 10.92 3.87 -5.04
C GLU A 12 9.47 4.37 -4.84
N ILE A 13 8.94 4.13 -3.63
CA ILE A 13 7.70 4.76 -3.18
C ILE A 13 8.07 6.09 -2.51
N GLY A 14 7.77 7.18 -3.19
CA GLY A 14 7.96 8.54 -2.70
C GLY A 14 6.72 9.11 -2.02
N ASP A 15 6.81 10.36 -1.56
CA ASP A 15 5.69 11.12 -0.98
C ASP A 15 4.91 10.34 0.09
N VAL A 16 5.65 9.62 0.95
CA VAL A 16 5.05 8.71 1.93
C VAL A 16 4.39 9.50 3.05
N GLU A 17 3.09 9.32 3.20
CA GLU A 17 2.26 9.99 4.19
C GLU A 17 1.51 8.99 5.06
N VAL A 18 1.29 9.33 6.33
CA VAL A 18 0.44 8.53 7.21
C VAL A 18 -1.00 9.02 7.13
N ILE A 19 -1.88 8.20 6.55
CA ILE A 19 -3.31 8.53 6.38
C ILE A 19 -4.21 7.99 7.47
N ALA A 20 -3.77 6.99 8.23
CA ALA A 20 -4.50 6.52 9.40
C ALA A 20 -3.55 6.06 10.51
N LYS A 21 -3.94 6.28 11.77
CA LYS A 21 -3.18 5.94 12.97
C LYS A 21 -4.13 5.39 14.03
N GLY A 22 -3.69 4.38 14.77
CA GLY A 22 -4.44 3.88 15.93
C GLY A 22 -5.84 3.37 15.52
N PRO A 23 -6.93 3.77 16.20
CA PRO A 23 -8.28 3.25 15.95
C PRO A 23 -8.81 3.47 14.52
N SER A 24 -8.32 4.47 13.77
CA SER A 24 -8.77 4.72 12.40
C SER A 24 -8.19 3.74 11.38
N VAL A 25 -7.24 2.89 11.76
CA VAL A 25 -6.76 1.78 10.93
C VAL A 25 -7.79 0.66 10.97
N ARG A 26 -8.55 0.49 9.88
CA ARG A 26 -9.66 -0.47 9.80
C ARG A 26 -9.22 -1.91 10.08
N GLU A 27 -8.04 -2.27 9.61
CA GLU A 27 -7.46 -3.61 9.71
C GLU A 27 -6.71 -3.83 11.03
N ARG A 28 -6.72 -2.88 11.97
CA ARG A 28 -5.96 -2.93 13.23
C ARG A 28 -6.16 -4.22 14.01
N ALA A 29 -7.39 -4.73 14.08
CA ALA A 29 -7.69 -5.98 14.79
C ALA A 29 -6.98 -7.18 14.14
N ARG A 30 -7.09 -7.31 12.80
CA ARG A 30 -6.40 -8.34 12.03
C ARG A 30 -4.87 -8.23 12.18
N LEU A 31 -4.32 -7.02 12.04
CA LEU A 31 -2.88 -6.78 12.18
C LEU A 31 -2.39 -7.16 13.57
N LYS A 32 -3.17 -6.85 14.61
CA LYS A 32 -2.86 -7.25 15.98
C LYS A 32 -2.85 -8.77 16.16
N THR A 33 -3.83 -9.47 15.59
CA THR A 33 -3.89 -10.94 15.68
C THR A 33 -2.72 -11.60 14.95
N GLN A 34 -2.36 -11.09 13.77
CA GLN A 34 -1.35 -11.73 12.91
C GLN A 34 0.09 -11.38 13.31
N TYR A 35 0.33 -10.16 13.78
CA TYR A 35 1.68 -9.62 14.00
C TYR A 35 1.89 -9.07 15.42
N GLY A 36 0.89 -9.16 16.29
CA GLY A 36 0.96 -8.69 17.67
C GLY A 36 0.63 -7.20 17.85
N ALA A 37 0.74 -6.76 19.10
CA ALA A 37 0.47 -5.37 19.44
C ALA A 37 1.52 -4.44 18.79
N GLY A 38 1.05 -3.36 18.18
CA GLY A 38 1.92 -2.43 17.47
C GLY A 38 1.27 -1.07 17.25
N ARG A 39 2.10 -0.06 16.96
CA ARG A 39 1.64 1.28 16.55
C ARG A 39 1.32 1.27 15.05
N TRP A 40 0.30 0.51 14.68
CA TRP A 40 -0.13 0.35 13.28
C TRP A 40 -0.50 1.69 12.66
N ARG A 41 -0.03 1.88 11.43
CA ARG A 41 -0.27 3.06 10.60
C ARG A 41 -0.64 2.58 9.21
N LYS A 42 -1.63 3.22 8.59
CA LYS A 42 -1.86 3.09 7.15
C LYS A 42 -1.10 4.21 6.47
N LEU A 43 -0.26 3.86 5.52
CA LEU A 43 0.51 4.81 4.75
C LEU A 43 -0.08 4.89 3.35
N LYS A 44 0.14 6.02 2.69
CA LYS A 44 0.05 6.13 1.25
C LYS A 44 1.37 6.68 0.72
N GLY A 45 1.62 6.50 -0.56
CA GLY A 45 2.73 7.15 -1.25
C GLY A 45 2.49 7.15 -2.75
N THR A 46 3.39 7.79 -3.49
CA THR A 46 3.38 7.79 -4.96
C THR A 46 4.49 6.88 -5.47
N ALA A 47 4.16 5.98 -6.39
CA ALA A 47 5.14 5.09 -6.99
C ALA A 47 5.00 5.07 -8.52
N THR A 48 6.12 4.86 -9.20
CA THR A 48 6.10 4.51 -10.62
C THR A 48 5.66 3.06 -10.75
N VAL A 49 4.59 2.80 -11.50
CA VAL A 49 4.02 1.48 -11.70
C VAL A 49 4.01 1.11 -13.17
N ARG A 50 4.33 -0.15 -13.47
CA ARG A 50 4.15 -0.77 -14.78
C ARG A 50 2.83 -1.52 -14.80
N LEU A 51 1.99 -1.15 -15.75
CA LEU A 51 0.72 -1.80 -16.08
C LEU A 51 0.86 -2.45 -17.46
N ARG A 52 -0.09 -3.33 -17.82
CA ARG A 52 -0.11 -3.95 -19.16
C ARG A 52 -0.06 -2.95 -20.32
N GLY A 53 -0.54 -1.72 -20.11
CA GLY A 53 -0.60 -0.66 -21.11
C GLY A 53 0.50 0.39 -21.04
N GLY A 54 1.45 0.28 -20.10
CA GLY A 54 2.54 1.26 -19.97
C GLY A 54 2.94 1.57 -18.53
N VAL A 55 3.79 2.60 -18.39
CA VAL A 55 4.32 3.05 -17.09
C VAL A 55 3.70 4.38 -16.71
N CYS A 56 3.22 4.51 -15.48
CA CYS A 56 2.66 5.76 -14.96
C CYS A 56 3.00 5.94 -13.47
N ARG A 57 2.74 7.13 -12.92
CA ARG A 57 2.76 7.33 -11.45
C ARG A 57 1.38 7.05 -10.88
N ALA A 58 1.32 6.33 -9.76
CA ALA A 58 0.09 6.00 -9.07
C ALA A 58 0.25 6.15 -7.55
N GLU A 59 -0.85 6.46 -6.86
CA GLU A 59 -0.92 6.39 -5.41
C GLU A 59 -1.03 4.92 -4.97
N VAL A 60 -0.20 4.50 -4.02
CA VAL A 60 -0.15 3.14 -3.45
C VAL A 60 -0.42 3.18 -1.95
N HIS A 61 -1.06 2.12 -1.42
CA HIS A 61 -1.54 2.00 -0.03
C HIS A 61 -1.14 0.65 0.56
#